data_AF-A0A060CAI8-F1
#
_entry.id   AF-A0A060CAI8-F1
#
_cell.length_a   1.000
_cell.length_b   1.000
_cell.length_c   1.000
_cell.angle_alpha   90.00
_cell.angle_beta   90.00
_cell.angle_gamma   90.00
#
_symmetry.space_group_name_H-M   'P 1'
#
loop_
_entity.id
_entity.type
_entity.pdbx_description
1 polymer ?
#
loop_
_entity_poly.entity_id
_entity_poly.type
_entity_poly.pdbx_seq_one_letter_code
_entity_poly.pdbx_strand_id
1 'polypeptide(L)'
;DALVVAQWMNVFLRRCNILKIACLAQVVNTISPLTVKGDKLLRQTTYYPFVMISNHAAGVSLDPLVSAPQQDTKAFGPMPLLDVSASYDAEHDRGAVFIVNRSQSETVTTDLLWRGATPSNRPSIT
;
A
#
# COMPACT_ATOMS: atom_id res chain seq x y z
N ASP A 1 -1.50 6.97 -12.36
CA ASP A 1 -0.46 7.36 -11.36
C ASP A 1 -0.83 7.03 -9.92
N ALA A 2 -1.93 7.52 -9.37
CA ALA A 2 -2.32 7.26 -7.97
C ALA A 2 -2.26 5.77 -7.57
N LEU A 3 -2.82 4.87 -8.40
CA LEU A 3 -2.79 3.43 -8.16
C LEU A 3 -1.37 2.83 -8.19
N VAL A 4 -0.45 3.42 -8.96
CA VAL A 4 0.95 2.99 -8.99
C VAL A 4 1.68 3.44 -7.73
N VAL A 5 1.42 4.68 -7.27
CA VAL A 5 1.94 5.17 -5.97
C VAL A 5 1.43 4.29 -4.83
N ALA A 6 0.15 3.95 -4.80
CA ALA A 6 -0.41 3.05 -3.80
C ALA A 6 0.30 1.67 -3.78
N GLN A 7 0.60 1.11 -4.96
CA GLN A 7 1.33 -0.15 -5.07
C GLN A 7 2.78 -0.04 -4.56
N TRP A 8 3.46 1.08 -4.80
CA TRP A 8 4.79 1.31 -4.23
C TRP A 8 4.75 1.42 -2.71
N MET A 9 3.77 2.13 -2.17
CA MET A 9 3.58 2.21 -0.71
C MET A 9 3.28 0.82 -0.11
N ASN A 10 2.46 0.01 -0.78
CA ASN A 10 2.23 -1.39 -0.39
C ASN A 10 3.51 -2.23 -0.39
N VAL A 11 4.38 -2.06 -1.40
CA VAL A 11 5.70 -2.71 -1.45
C VAL A 11 6.55 -2.27 -0.26
N PHE A 12 6.57 -0.98 0.06
CA PHE A 12 7.34 -0.45 1.18
C PHE A 12 6.87 -1.01 2.51
N LEU A 13 5.56 -1.10 2.72
CA LEU A 13 5.00 -1.70 3.93
C LEU A 13 5.39 -3.19 4.04
N ARG A 14 5.18 -3.99 2.99
CA ARG A 14 5.56 -5.42 2.98
C ARG A 14 7.06 -5.68 3.14
N ARG A 15 7.90 -4.71 2.76
CA ARG A 15 9.37 -4.82 2.82
C ARG A 15 9.98 -3.99 3.95
N CYS A 16 9.19 -3.53 4.93
CA CYS A 16 9.67 -2.70 6.03
C CYS A 16 10.67 -3.42 6.96
N ASN A 17 10.78 -4.76 6.85
CA ASN A 17 11.83 -5.52 7.52
C ASN A 17 13.25 -5.12 7.05
N ILE A 18 13.40 -4.74 5.77
CA ILE A 18 14.67 -4.27 5.19
C ILE A 18 14.66 -2.78 4.86
N LEU A 19 13.51 -2.22 4.43
CA LEU A 19 13.35 -0.83 4.05
C LEU A 19 12.95 0.01 5.28
N LYS A 20 13.92 0.73 5.85
CA LYS A 20 13.69 1.52 7.07
C LYS A 20 13.31 2.97 6.81
N ILE A 21 13.63 3.51 5.64
CA ILE A 21 13.35 4.90 5.25
C ILE A 21 12.96 4.90 3.76
N ALA A 22 11.89 5.62 3.43
CA ALA A 22 11.48 5.91 2.06
C ALA A 22 11.08 7.39 1.95
N CYS A 23 11.54 8.08 0.92
CA CYS A 23 11.27 9.50 0.69
C CYS A 23 10.51 9.70 -0.61
N LEU A 24 9.37 10.39 -0.56
CA LEU A 24 8.61 10.77 -1.77
C LEU A 24 9.29 11.96 -2.46
N ALA A 25 9.87 11.73 -3.63
CA ALA A 25 10.53 12.76 -4.43
C ALA A 25 9.57 13.32 -5.52
N GLN A 26 9.17 14.60 -5.49
CA GLN A 26 9.26 15.59 -4.40
C GLN A 26 7.87 15.90 -3.82
N VAL A 27 7.80 16.71 -2.76
CA VAL A 27 6.54 16.99 -2.05
C VAL A 27 5.71 18.11 -2.71
N VAL A 28 6.35 19.10 -3.37
CA VAL A 28 5.66 20.29 -3.93
C VAL A 28 6.15 20.66 -5.33
N ASN A 29 5.22 21.06 -6.20
CA ASN A 29 5.38 21.49 -7.59
C ASN A 29 5.97 20.45 -8.55
N THR A 30 7.27 20.18 -8.47
CA THR A 30 7.96 19.32 -9.43
C THR A 30 7.69 17.86 -9.13
N ILE A 31 7.01 17.14 -10.04
CA ILE A 31 6.68 15.69 -9.93
C ILE A 31 6.19 15.32 -8.52
N SER A 32 5.13 15.98 -8.07
CA SER A 32 4.76 16.02 -6.66
C SER A 32 3.27 15.77 -6.42
N PRO A 33 2.88 15.34 -5.21
CA PRO A 33 1.48 15.21 -4.82
C PRO A 33 0.79 16.57 -4.60
N LEU A 34 1.53 17.66 -4.42
CA LEU A 34 0.97 18.99 -4.14
C LEU A 34 1.48 20.00 -5.16
N THR A 35 0.57 20.76 -5.76
CA THR A 35 0.93 21.86 -6.68
C THR A 35 0.47 23.18 -6.08
N VAL A 36 1.36 24.17 -6.02
CA VAL A 36 1.08 25.49 -5.47
C VAL A 36 1.28 26.56 -6.55
N LYS A 37 0.32 27.49 -6.67
CA LYS A 37 0.44 28.67 -7.52
C LYS A 37 -0.13 29.89 -6.80
N GLY A 38 0.76 30.74 -6.28
CA GLY A 38 0.36 31.84 -5.40
C GLY A 38 -0.20 31.30 -4.09
N ASP A 39 -1.42 31.73 -3.74
CA ASP A 39 -2.20 31.27 -2.58
C ASP A 39 -3.03 30.00 -2.84
N LYS A 40 -2.99 29.47 -4.06
CA LYS A 40 -3.78 28.29 -4.46
C LYS A 40 -2.99 27.02 -4.26
N LEU A 41 -3.62 26.03 -3.62
CA LEU A 41 -3.13 24.67 -3.44
C LEU A 41 -4.00 23.68 -4.21
N LEU A 42 -3.37 22.83 -5.00
CA LEU A 42 -3.98 21.68 -5.65
C LEU A 42 -3.37 20.39 -5.09
N ARG A 43 -4.22 19.47 -4.64
CA ARG A 43 -3.84 18.09 -4.29
C ARG A 43 -3.97 17.21 -5.53
N GLN A 44 -2.84 16.70 -6.02
CA GLN A 44 -2.80 15.77 -7.14
C GLN A 44 -3.38 14.42 -6.73
N THR A 45 -3.74 13.59 -7.70
CA THR A 45 -4.32 12.26 -7.42
C THR A 45 -3.40 11.37 -6.58
N THR A 46 -2.08 11.54 -6.70
CA THR A 46 -1.06 10.81 -5.94
C THR A 46 -0.97 11.21 -4.46
N TYR A 47 -1.52 12.37 -4.07
CA TYR A 47 -1.59 12.81 -2.67
C TYR A 47 -2.39 11.84 -1.80
N TYR A 48 -3.55 11.41 -2.28
CA TYR A 48 -4.50 10.61 -1.51
C TYR A 48 -3.96 9.24 -1.07
N PRO A 49 -3.38 8.40 -1.94
CA PRO A 49 -2.82 7.12 -1.50
C PRO A 49 -1.65 7.30 -0.53
N PHE A 50 -0.82 8.33 -0.72
CA PHE A 50 0.29 8.63 0.19
C PHE A 50 -0.23 8.98 1.59
N VAL A 51 -1.21 9.88 1.69
CA VAL A 51 -1.80 10.29 2.97
C VAL A 51 -2.58 9.14 3.62
N MET A 52 -3.32 8.37 2.84
CA MET A 52 -4.08 7.22 3.34
C MET A 52 -3.15 6.22 4.03
N ILE A 53 -2.06 5.83 3.37
CA ILE A 53 -1.13 4.85 3.96
C ILE A 53 -0.35 5.46 5.11
N SER A 54 0.13 6.71 4.97
CA SER A 54 0.90 7.37 6.04
C SER A 54 0.11 7.58 7.34
N ASN A 55 -1.21 7.76 7.26
CA ASN A 55 -2.06 7.98 8.43
C ASN A 55 -2.61 6.68 9.05
N HIS A 56 -2.73 5.61 8.27
CA HIS A 56 -3.38 4.37 8.71
C HIS A 56 -2.41 3.21 8.93
N ALA A 57 -1.26 3.18 8.26
CA ALA A 57 -0.26 2.14 8.47
C ALA A 57 0.51 2.42 9.76
N ALA A 58 0.38 1.53 10.75
CA ALA A 58 0.99 1.69 12.06
C ALA A 58 1.26 0.33 12.71
N GLY A 59 2.18 0.31 13.68
CA GLY A 59 2.55 -0.90 14.41
C GLY A 59 3.35 -1.88 13.55
N VAL A 60 2.91 -3.13 13.51
CA VAL A 60 3.59 -4.22 12.81
C VAL A 60 3.00 -4.43 11.42
N SER A 61 3.85 -4.60 10.39
CA SER A 61 3.40 -5.08 9.09
C SER A 61 2.99 -6.53 9.19
N LEU A 62 1.87 -6.88 8.56
CA LEU A 62 1.39 -8.26 8.44
C LEU A 62 1.83 -8.85 7.10
N ASP A 63 1.87 -10.17 7.04
CA ASP A 63 2.03 -10.93 5.81
C ASP A 63 0.68 -11.56 5.42
N PRO A 64 -0.20 -10.84 4.68
CA PRO A 64 -1.50 -11.34 4.32
C PRO A 64 -1.38 -12.48 3.30
N LEU A 65 -2.07 -13.59 3.54
CA LEU A 65 -2.24 -14.64 2.54
C LEU A 65 -3.23 -14.16 1.46
N VAL A 66 -2.70 -13.87 0.26
CA VAL A 66 -3.50 -13.37 -0.87
C VAL A 66 -3.66 -14.46 -1.92
N SER A 67 -4.91 -14.78 -2.24
CA SER A 67 -5.28 -15.57 -3.41
C SER A 67 -6.11 -14.71 -4.35
N ALA A 68 -5.57 -14.42 -5.53
CA ALA A 68 -6.22 -13.57 -6.53
C ALA A 68 -5.99 -14.13 -7.94
N PRO A 69 -6.92 -13.89 -8.89
CA PRO A 69 -6.68 -14.20 -10.29
C PRO A 69 -5.40 -13.51 -10.79
N GLN A 70 -4.73 -14.13 -11.75
CA GLN A 70 -3.55 -13.56 -12.38
C GLN A 70 -3.89 -13.02 -13.76
N GLN A 71 -3.16 -11.98 -14.16
CA GLN A 71 -3.22 -11.42 -15.50
C GLN A 71 -1.81 -11.35 -16.09
N ASP A 72 -1.67 -11.76 -17.34
CA ASP A 72 -0.41 -11.62 -18.06
C ASP A 72 -0.04 -10.16 -18.28
N THR A 73 1.23 -9.87 -18.04
CA THR A 73 1.84 -8.59 -18.36
C THR A 73 2.83 -8.76 -19.50
N LYS A 74 2.94 -7.74 -20.35
CA LYS A 74 3.84 -7.78 -21.52
C LYS A 74 5.32 -7.97 -21.16
N ALA A 75 5.74 -7.54 -19.96
CA ALA A 75 7.15 -7.46 -19.57
C ALA A 75 7.52 -8.33 -18.36
N PHE A 76 6.57 -8.70 -17.51
CA PHE A 76 6.86 -9.34 -16.21
C PHE A 76 6.14 -10.69 -16.02
N GLY A 77 5.49 -11.22 -17.06
CA GLY A 77 4.73 -12.46 -16.98
C GLY A 77 3.41 -12.33 -16.17
N PRO A 78 2.85 -13.45 -15.69
CA PRO A 78 1.62 -13.46 -14.90
C PRO A 78 1.79 -12.73 -13.57
N MET A 79 0.89 -11.79 -13.27
CA MET A 79 0.89 -11.02 -12.02
C MET A 79 -0.48 -11.11 -11.34
N PRO A 80 -0.53 -11.21 -10.00
CA PRO A 80 -1.80 -11.21 -9.28
C PRO A 80 -2.53 -9.88 -9.44
N LEU A 81 -3.84 -9.94 -9.70
CA LEU A 81 -4.68 -8.75 -9.88
C LEU A 81 -4.78 -7.90 -8.61
N LEU A 82 -4.72 -8.50 -7.43
CA LEU A 82 -4.76 -7.76 -6.17
C LEU A 82 -3.35 -7.54 -5.63
N ASP A 83 -3.03 -6.28 -5.34
CA ASP A 83 -1.88 -5.90 -4.54
C ASP A 83 -2.33 -5.58 -3.12
N VAL A 84 -1.90 -6.37 -2.13
CA VAL A 84 -2.39 -6.25 -0.76
C VAL A 84 -1.23 -6.05 0.21
N SER A 85 -1.37 -5.10 1.12
CA SER A 85 -0.54 -4.99 2.31
C SER A 85 -1.43 -4.72 3.53
N ALA A 86 -0.94 -5.02 4.72
CA ALA A 86 -1.70 -4.81 5.94
C ALA A 86 -0.77 -4.50 7.12
N SER A 87 -1.29 -3.78 8.11
CA SER A 87 -0.62 -3.50 9.36
C SER A 87 -1.57 -3.63 10.54
N TYR A 88 -1.03 -3.87 11.73
CA TYR A 88 -1.79 -3.89 12.96
C TYR A 88 -1.04 -3.15 14.07
N ASP A 89 -1.75 -2.22 14.69
CA ASP A 89 -1.31 -1.46 15.84
C ASP A 89 -1.97 -2.03 17.10
N ALA A 90 -1.19 -2.76 17.89
CA ALA A 90 -1.67 -3.42 19.10
C ALA A 90 -1.95 -2.44 20.24
N GLU A 91 -1.29 -1.27 20.27
CA GLU A 91 -1.48 -0.27 21.33
C GLU A 91 -2.85 0.39 21.21
N HIS A 92 -3.32 0.60 19.98
CA HIS A 92 -4.59 1.25 19.69
C HIS A 92 -5.68 0.29 19.16
N ASP A 93 -5.42 -1.03 19.18
CA ASP A 93 -6.26 -2.09 18.61
C ASP A 93 -6.82 -1.75 17.21
N ARG A 94 -5.91 -1.36 16.31
CA ARG A 94 -6.29 -0.86 14.98
C ARG A 94 -5.57 -1.61 13.87
N GLY A 95 -6.34 -2.29 13.03
CA GLY A 95 -5.87 -2.88 11.78
C GLY A 95 -6.09 -1.95 10.59
N ALA A 96 -5.20 -2.01 9.60
CA ALA A 96 -5.38 -1.40 8.29
C ALA A 96 -5.02 -2.39 7.19
N VAL A 97 -5.87 -2.49 6.16
CA VAL A 97 -5.63 -3.32 4.97
C VAL A 97 -5.71 -2.42 3.74
N PHE A 98 -4.67 -2.45 2.93
CA PHE A 98 -4.54 -1.64 1.72
C PHE A 98 -4.59 -2.56 0.50
N ILE A 99 -5.56 -2.34 -0.38
CA ILE A 99 -5.84 -3.20 -1.53
C ILE A 99 -5.87 -2.35 -2.79
N VAL A 100 -5.11 -2.76 -3.80
CA VAL A 100 -5.18 -2.19 -5.15
C VAL A 100 -5.58 -3.29 -6.13
N ASN A 101 -6.67 -3.07 -6.87
CA ASN A 101 -6.99 -3.86 -8.06
C ASN A 101 -6.16 -3.31 -9.24
N ARG A 102 -5.31 -4.18 -9.81
CA ARG A 102 -4.46 -3.89 -10.97
C ARG A 102 -5.19 -4.06 -12.31
N SER A 103 -6.37 -4.67 -12.31
CA SER A 103 -7.17 -4.79 -13.52
C SER A 103 -7.60 -3.41 -14.00
N GLN A 104 -7.54 -3.21 -15.32
CA GLN A 104 -7.97 -1.97 -15.96
C GLN A 104 -9.47 -1.96 -16.27
N SER A 105 -10.10 -3.15 -16.32
CA SER A 105 -11.50 -3.32 -16.74
C SER A 105 -12.31 -4.16 -15.76
N GLU A 106 -11.71 -5.18 -15.17
CA GLU A 106 -12.42 -6.19 -14.39
C GLU A 106 -12.55 -5.80 -12.92
N THR A 107 -13.74 -6.00 -12.39
CA THR A 107 -13.97 -5.95 -10.94
C THR A 107 -13.55 -7.27 -10.31
N VAL A 108 -12.93 -7.22 -9.14
CA VAL A 108 -12.56 -8.41 -8.35
C VAL A 108 -13.29 -8.38 -7.01
N THR A 109 -14.31 -9.23 -6.86
CA THR A 109 -14.95 -9.45 -5.56
C THR A 109 -13.93 -10.06 -4.61
N THR A 110 -13.80 -9.48 -3.42
CA THR A 110 -12.74 -9.83 -2.46
C THR A 110 -13.34 -10.13 -1.10
N ASP A 111 -13.08 -11.33 -0.58
CA ASP A 111 -13.41 -11.70 0.80
C ASP A 111 -12.25 -11.37 1.73
N LEU A 112 -12.53 -10.65 2.81
CA LEU A 112 -11.56 -10.31 3.84
C LEU A 112 -11.84 -11.13 5.10
N LEU A 113 -10.95 -12.08 5.38
CA LEU A 113 -11.08 -13.00 6.50
C LEU A 113 -9.98 -12.75 7.52
N TRP A 114 -10.34 -12.14 8.64
CA TRP A 114 -9.46 -12.03 9.80
C TRP A 114 -9.57 -13.31 10.65
N ARG A 115 -8.55 -14.16 10.61
CA ARG A 115 -8.50 -15.42 11.36
C ARG A 115 -7.36 -15.38 12.40
N GLY A 116 -7.58 -14.78 13.56
CA GLY A 116 -6.66 -14.95 14.72
C GLY A 116 -6.48 -13.74 15.64
N ALA A 117 -5.88 -13.99 16.80
CA ALA A 117 -5.53 -13.00 17.82
C ALA A 117 -4.41 -12.04 17.37
N THR A 118 -4.16 -11.00 18.16
CA THR A 118 -3.11 -9.99 17.96
C THR A 118 -1.78 -10.60 17.48
N PRO A 119 -1.21 -10.11 16.35
CA PRO A 119 0.05 -10.60 15.82
C PRO A 119 1.19 -10.51 16.83
N SER A 120 1.83 -11.63 17.15
CA SER A 120 3.06 -11.69 17.97
C SER A 120 4.29 -11.65 17.07
N ASN A 121 5.29 -10.81 17.38
CA ASN A 121 6.55 -10.72 16.64
C ASN A 121 7.20 -12.12 16.55
N ARG A 122 7.29 -12.70 15.34
CA ARG A 122 8.11 -13.88 15.10
C ARG A 122 9.50 -13.43 14.64
N PRO A 123 10.60 -13.91 15.24
CA PRO A 123 11.93 -13.61 14.74
C PRO A 123 12.07 -14.12 13.30
N SER A 124 12.71 -13.31 12.45
CA SER A 124 12.96 -13.64 11.05
C SER A 124 13.71 -14.96 10.94
N ILE A 125 13.11 -15.94 10.26
CA ILE A 125 13.77 -17.19 9.89
C ILE A 125 14.88 -16.80 8.91
N THR A 126 16.13 -16.95 9.35
CA THR A 126 17.33 -16.79 8.51
C THR A 126 17.90 -18.17 8.23
#